data_AF-A0A1I7TG68-F1
#
_entry.id   AF-A0A1I7TG68-F1
#
_cell.length_a   1.000
_cell.length_b   1.000
_cell.length_c   1.000
_cell.angle_alpha   90.00
_cell.angle_beta   90.00
_cell.angle_gamma   90.00
#
_symmetry.space_group_name_H-M   'P 1'
#
loop_
_entity.id
_entity.type
_entity.pdbx_description
1 polymer ?
#
loop_
_entity_poly.entity_id
_entity_poly.type
_entity_poly.pdbx_seq_one_letter_code
_entity_poly.pdbx_strand_id
1 'polypeptide(L)'
;MERSSFRTSQRFQRETPPPNLNEVDAIFTVATTSAARYVSNSSSDNTTRLDEALKGIIQLVADVDKTTRLTLKNRHLKEFLEYTPFILNASTTNIVTRSKFYRLLFSIAHHNIPIRRFMAGELRLLGAVFSCLKASLQEQLGPQNMIDILRLLQVLSYEKMYHWNIGQTTSYHF
;
A
#
# COMPACT_ATOMS: atom_id res chain seq x y z
N MET A 1 -26.09 23.92 -49.33
CA MET A 1 -25.59 22.57 -48.96
C MET A 1 -24.40 22.78 -48.06
N GLU A 2 -24.50 22.39 -46.79
CA GLU A 2 -23.39 21.93 -45.93
C GLU A 2 -23.96 21.66 -44.53
N ARG A 3 -24.23 20.39 -44.23
CA ARG A 3 -24.56 19.91 -42.87
C ARG A 3 -23.25 19.46 -42.24
N SER A 4 -22.70 20.26 -41.33
CA SER A 4 -21.59 19.84 -40.48
C SER A 4 -22.12 18.87 -39.40
N SER A 5 -21.73 17.60 -39.51
CA SER A 5 -22.02 16.55 -38.53
C SER A 5 -21.09 16.67 -37.33
N PHE A 6 -21.61 17.10 -36.19
CA PHE A 6 -20.96 16.87 -34.90
C PHE A 6 -21.07 15.38 -34.56
N ARG A 7 -20.01 14.61 -34.85
CA ARG A 7 -19.82 13.26 -34.28
C ARG A 7 -19.30 13.42 -32.85
N THR A 8 -20.22 13.43 -31.89
CA THR A 8 -19.91 13.22 -30.48
C THR A 8 -19.53 11.74 -30.31
N SER A 9 -18.23 11.46 -30.30
CA SER A 9 -17.71 10.15 -29.91
C SER A 9 -17.98 9.94 -28.41
N GLN A 10 -19.14 9.38 -28.07
CA GLN A 10 -19.36 8.79 -26.76
C GLN A 10 -18.43 7.60 -26.62
N ARG A 11 -17.26 7.86 -26.06
CA ARG A 11 -16.35 6.84 -25.55
C ARG A 11 -17.05 6.22 -24.35
N PHE A 12 -17.77 5.11 -24.59
CA PHE A 12 -18.31 4.25 -23.55
C PHE A 12 -17.22 4.01 -22.51
N GLN A 13 -17.34 4.65 -21.35
CA GLN A 13 -16.65 4.21 -20.15
C GLN A 13 -17.24 2.82 -19.88
N ARG A 14 -16.45 1.78 -20.13
CA ARG A 14 -16.76 0.45 -19.59
C ARG A 14 -16.71 0.64 -18.08
N GLU A 15 -17.87 0.73 -17.44
CA GLU A 15 -17.99 0.58 -15.99
C GLU A 15 -17.51 -0.85 -15.68
N THR A 16 -16.27 -0.96 -15.20
CA THR A 16 -15.79 -2.21 -14.63
C THR A 16 -16.72 -2.51 -13.45
N PRO A 17 -17.37 -3.69 -13.39
CA PRO A 17 -18.23 -4.01 -12.27
C PRO A 17 -17.42 -3.89 -10.97
N PRO A 18 -18.05 -3.44 -9.87
CA PRO A 18 -17.36 -3.30 -8.60
C PRO A 18 -16.71 -4.64 -8.23
N PRO A 19 -15.47 -4.63 -7.71
CA PRO A 19 -14.76 -5.84 -7.36
C PRO A 19 -15.59 -6.68 -6.39
N ASN A 20 -15.69 -7.97 -6.67
CA ASN A 20 -16.46 -8.89 -5.84
C ASN A 20 -15.80 -8.95 -4.45
N LEU A 21 -16.54 -8.64 -3.39
CA LEU A 21 -16.01 -8.64 -2.02
C LEU A 21 -15.36 -9.99 -1.65
N ASN A 22 -15.87 -11.10 -2.20
CA ASN A 22 -15.30 -12.43 -1.98
C ASN A 22 -13.92 -12.60 -2.63
N GLU A 23 -13.66 -11.92 -3.75
CA GLU A 23 -12.38 -11.94 -4.46
C GLU A 23 -11.31 -11.14 -3.70
N VAL A 24 -11.70 -10.00 -3.13
CA VAL A 24 -10.84 -9.18 -2.27
C VAL A 24 -10.39 -9.97 -1.04
N ASP A 25 -11.32 -10.63 -0.36
CA ASP A 25 -11.02 -11.45 0.82
C ASP A 25 -10.14 -12.66 0.50
N ALA A 26 -10.39 -13.34 -0.62
CA ALA A 26 -9.57 -14.45 -1.08
C ALA A 26 -8.12 -14.02 -1.37
N ILE A 27 -7.95 -12.89 -2.06
CA ILE A 27 -6.63 -12.35 -2.40
C ILE A 27 -5.86 -11.94 -1.13
N PHE A 28 -6.50 -11.26 -0.18
CA PHE A 28 -5.83 -10.93 1.08
C PHE A 28 -5.50 -12.18 1.89
N THR A 29 -6.35 -13.20 1.89
CA THR A 29 -6.05 -14.47 2.58
C THR A 29 -4.78 -15.13 2.04
N VAL A 30 -4.64 -15.21 0.71
CA VAL A 30 -3.44 -15.76 0.05
C VAL A 30 -2.20 -14.94 0.38
N ALA A 31 -2.33 -13.61 0.37
CA ALA A 31 -1.23 -12.71 0.68
C ALA A 31 -0.78 -12.79 2.14
N THR A 32 -1.71 -12.80 3.09
CA THR A 32 -1.42 -12.97 4.52
C THR A 32 -0.71 -14.30 4.77
N THR A 33 -1.20 -15.38 4.18
CA THR A 33 -0.58 -16.71 4.30
C THR A 33 0.84 -16.72 3.72
N SER A 34 1.04 -16.07 2.58
CA SER A 34 2.35 -15.99 1.93
C SER A 34 3.33 -15.12 2.74
N ALA A 35 2.86 -14.01 3.30
CA ALA A 35 3.62 -13.14 4.18
C ALA A 35 4.05 -13.87 5.48
N ALA A 36 3.12 -14.56 6.14
CA ALA A 36 3.40 -15.34 7.33
C ALA A 36 4.47 -16.42 7.08
N ARG A 37 4.37 -17.14 5.95
CA ARG A 37 5.36 -18.13 5.53
C ARG A 37 6.73 -17.53 5.28
N TYR A 38 6.79 -16.39 4.60
CA TYR A 38 8.04 -15.68 4.33
C TYR A 38 8.71 -15.20 5.62
N VAL A 39 7.94 -14.59 6.54
CA VAL A 39 8.44 -14.14 7.84
C VAL A 39 8.98 -15.31 8.67
N SER A 40 8.32 -16.47 8.60
CA SER A 40 8.76 -17.69 9.30
C SER A 40 10.01 -18.31 8.67
N ASN A 41 10.10 -18.30 7.33
CA ASN A 41 11.22 -18.84 6.57
C ASN A 41 11.31 -18.15 5.20
N SER A 42 12.33 -17.30 5.03
CA SER A 42 12.58 -16.51 3.81
C SER A 42 13.30 -17.29 2.71
N SER A 43 12.92 -18.56 2.50
CA SER A 43 13.38 -19.40 1.39
C SER A 43 13.03 -18.81 0.01
N SER A 44 13.71 -19.28 -1.04
CA SER A 44 13.41 -18.90 -2.43
C SER A 44 11.95 -19.14 -2.80
N ASP A 45 11.40 -20.29 -2.39
CA ASP A 45 10.03 -20.69 -2.72
C ASP A 45 9.00 -19.77 -2.04
N ASN A 46 9.23 -19.44 -0.76
CA ASN A 46 8.36 -18.53 -0.04
C ASN A 46 8.49 -17.08 -0.56
N THR A 47 9.68 -16.69 -1.03
CA THR A 47 9.90 -15.41 -1.70
C THR A 47 9.08 -15.32 -2.98
N THR A 48 9.12 -16.35 -3.83
CA THR A 48 8.34 -16.40 -5.08
C THR A 48 6.85 -16.32 -4.81
N ARG A 49 6.34 -17.10 -3.85
CA ARG A 49 4.91 -17.08 -3.47
C ARG A 49 4.46 -15.70 -2.97
N LEU A 50 5.27 -15.07 -2.12
CA LEU A 50 5.00 -13.72 -1.64
C LEU A 50 4.97 -12.73 -2.81
N ASP A 51 5.93 -12.83 -3.72
CA ASP A 51 6.02 -11.97 -4.89
C ASP A 51 4.84 -12.10 -5.86
N GLU A 52 4.30 -13.32 -6.02
CA GLU A 52 3.09 -13.58 -6.80
C GLU A 52 1.85 -13.01 -6.10
N ALA A 53 1.71 -13.24 -4.79
CA ALA A 53 0.61 -12.69 -4.01
C ALA A 53 0.60 -11.15 -4.04
N LEU A 54 1.78 -10.52 -3.93
CA LEU A 54 1.92 -9.06 -4.05
C LEU A 54 1.48 -8.55 -5.42
N LYS A 55 1.85 -9.24 -6.51
CA LYS A 55 1.38 -8.86 -7.86
C LYS A 55 -0.15 -8.93 -7.93
N GLY A 56 -0.75 -9.98 -7.37
CA GLY A 56 -2.21 -10.14 -7.31
C GLY A 56 -2.90 -8.98 -6.58
N ILE A 57 -2.45 -8.63 -5.37
CA ILE A 57 -3.05 -7.51 -4.63
C ILE A 57 -2.81 -6.18 -5.35
N ILE A 58 -1.62 -5.95 -5.89
CA ILE A 58 -1.32 -4.68 -6.59
C ILE A 58 -2.25 -4.51 -7.80
N GLN A 59 -2.52 -5.58 -8.54
CA GLN A 59 -3.47 -5.55 -9.65
C GLN A 59 -4.88 -5.28 -9.16
N LEU A 60 -5.33 -6.01 -8.14
CA LEU A 60 -6.64 -5.79 -7.52
C LEU A 60 -6.81 -4.33 -7.06
N VAL A 61 -5.88 -3.80 -6.27
CA VAL A 61 -5.95 -2.42 -5.74
C VAL A 61 -5.86 -1.37 -6.85
N ALA A 62 -5.23 -1.69 -7.98
CA ALA A 62 -5.19 -0.79 -9.14
C ALA A 62 -6.53 -0.77 -9.91
N ASP A 63 -7.23 -1.91 -9.97
CA ASP A 63 -8.49 -2.08 -10.71
C ASP A 63 -9.73 -1.72 -9.88
N VAL A 64 -9.62 -1.84 -8.55
CA VAL A 64 -10.62 -1.42 -7.58
C VAL A 64 -10.81 0.10 -7.70
N ASP A 65 -12.07 0.56 -7.85
CA ASP A 65 -12.39 2.00 -7.88
C ASP A 65 -11.73 2.69 -6.69
N LYS A 66 -11.09 3.84 -6.91
CA LYS A 66 -10.43 4.66 -5.87
C LYS A 66 -11.36 5.00 -4.70
N THR A 67 -12.68 4.85 -4.88
CA THR A 67 -13.73 5.01 -3.86
C THR A 67 -13.99 3.76 -3.03
N THR A 68 -13.52 2.57 -3.44
CA THR A 68 -13.67 1.34 -2.67
C THR A 68 -12.78 1.42 -1.44
N ARG A 69 -13.43 1.57 -0.29
CA ARG A 69 -12.76 1.74 0.99
C ARG A 69 -12.36 0.37 1.54
N LEU A 70 -11.08 0.05 1.45
CA LEU A 70 -10.51 -1.04 2.24
C LEU A 70 -10.66 -0.70 3.73
N THR A 71 -10.92 -1.72 4.54
CA THR A 71 -11.23 -1.54 5.96
C THR A 71 -10.40 -2.45 6.84
N LEU A 72 -9.93 -1.92 7.97
CA LEU A 72 -9.24 -2.69 9.01
C LEU A 72 -10.15 -3.72 9.70
N LYS A 73 -11.47 -3.71 9.41
CA LYS A 73 -12.38 -4.80 9.81
C LYS A 73 -12.07 -6.11 9.06
N ASN A 74 -11.45 -6.02 7.88
CA ASN A 74 -10.93 -7.20 7.19
C ASN A 74 -9.70 -7.72 7.95
N ARG A 75 -9.87 -8.87 8.59
CA ARG A 75 -8.84 -9.48 9.44
C ARG A 75 -7.59 -9.84 8.65
N HIS A 76 -7.75 -10.36 7.43
CA HIS A 76 -6.63 -10.76 6.57
C HIS A 76 -5.80 -9.55 6.14
N LEU A 77 -6.46 -8.46 5.71
CA LEU A 77 -5.78 -7.21 5.40
C LEU A 77 -5.03 -6.67 6.62
N LYS A 78 -5.67 -6.61 7.79
CA LYS A 78 -5.03 -6.11 9.01
C LYS A 78 -3.78 -6.95 9.36
N GLU A 79 -3.93 -8.27 9.37
CA GLU A 79 -2.83 -9.20 9.66
C GLU A 79 -1.71 -9.11 8.61
N PHE A 80 -2.05 -9.00 7.32
CA PHE A 80 -1.07 -8.77 6.27
C PHE A 80 -0.25 -7.50 6.53
N LEU A 81 -0.92 -6.41 6.92
CA LEU A 81 -0.26 -5.16 7.25
C LEU A 81 0.67 -5.30 8.47
N GLU A 82 0.30 -6.11 9.47
CA GLU A 82 1.12 -6.39 10.65
C GLU A 82 2.43 -7.12 10.32
N TYR A 83 2.50 -7.91 9.25
CA TYR A 83 3.76 -8.51 8.78
C TYR A 83 4.70 -7.51 8.10
N THR A 84 4.17 -6.39 7.61
CA THR A 84 4.93 -5.47 6.75
C THR A 84 6.20 -4.89 7.39
N PRO A 85 6.20 -4.44 8.66
CA PRO A 85 7.43 -3.96 9.30
C PRO A 85 8.54 -5.02 9.33
N PHE A 86 8.18 -6.29 9.57
CA PHE A 86 9.14 -7.40 9.62
C PHE A 86 9.72 -7.68 8.23
N ILE A 87 8.88 -7.71 7.21
CA ILE A 87 9.30 -7.97 5.83
C ILE A 87 10.18 -6.82 5.31
N LEU A 88 9.79 -5.56 5.55
CA LEU A 88 10.56 -4.41 5.06
C LEU A 88 11.95 -4.30 5.71
N ASN A 89 12.04 -4.60 7.01
CA ASN A 89 13.30 -4.50 7.76
C ASN A 89 14.18 -5.76 7.64
N ALA A 90 13.66 -6.89 7.15
CA ALA A 90 14.45 -8.11 6.99
C ALA A 90 15.56 -7.92 5.94
N SER A 91 16.78 -8.31 6.28
CA SER A 91 17.94 -8.29 5.38
C SER A 91 17.77 -9.25 4.19
N THR A 92 16.96 -10.30 4.35
CA THR A 92 16.65 -11.29 3.32
C THR A 92 15.68 -10.78 2.25
N THR A 93 15.00 -9.66 2.49
CA THR A 93 14.03 -9.11 1.53
C THR A 93 14.79 -8.37 0.44
N ASN A 94 14.72 -8.87 -0.78
CA ASN A 94 15.36 -8.21 -1.91
C ASN A 94 14.64 -6.89 -2.28
N ILE A 95 15.34 -6.07 -3.06
CA ILE A 95 14.90 -4.72 -3.43
C ILE A 95 13.62 -4.74 -4.27
N VAL A 96 13.46 -5.74 -5.14
CA VAL A 96 12.28 -5.88 -6.01
C VAL A 96 11.03 -6.16 -5.18
N THR A 97 11.11 -7.08 -4.23
CA THR A 97 10.02 -7.38 -3.29
C THR A 97 9.73 -6.17 -2.41
N ARG A 98 10.74 -5.46 -1.89
CA ARG A 98 10.55 -4.21 -1.13
C ARG A 98 9.82 -3.14 -1.95
N SER A 99 10.22 -2.91 -3.20
CA SER A 99 9.55 -1.95 -4.11
C SER A 99 8.08 -2.28 -4.32
N LYS A 100 7.72 -3.55 -4.51
CA LYS A 100 6.32 -3.99 -4.61
C LYS A 100 5.53 -3.66 -3.34
N PHE A 101 6.12 -3.90 -2.17
CA PHE A 101 5.51 -3.51 -0.90
C PHE A 101 5.29 -1.99 -0.83
N TYR A 102 6.28 -1.15 -1.13
CA TYR A 102 6.09 0.30 -1.07
C TYR A 102 4.97 0.78 -1.98
N ARG A 103 4.93 0.27 -3.21
CA ARG A 103 3.86 0.58 -4.16
C ARG A 103 2.49 0.16 -3.62
N LEU A 104 2.36 -1.06 -3.11
CA LEU A 104 1.11 -1.57 -2.52
C LEU A 104 0.67 -0.73 -1.33
N LEU A 105 1.58 -0.50 -0.38
CA LEU A 105 1.33 0.27 0.84
C LEU A 105 0.90 1.70 0.52
N PHE A 106 1.55 2.33 -0.46
CA PHE A 106 1.16 3.65 -0.94
C PHE A 106 -0.25 3.64 -1.51
N SER A 107 -0.56 2.70 -2.42
CA SER A 107 -1.89 2.58 -3.03
C SER A 107 -3.00 2.39 -1.99
N ILE A 108 -2.77 1.55 -0.98
CA ILE A 108 -3.74 1.33 0.11
C ILE A 108 -3.87 2.60 0.97
N ALA A 109 -2.75 3.18 1.43
CA ALA A 109 -2.75 4.30 2.37
C ALA A 109 -3.24 5.62 1.73
N HIS A 110 -3.03 5.82 0.44
CA HIS A 110 -3.40 7.05 -0.25
C HIS A 110 -4.92 7.28 -0.21
N HIS A 111 -5.70 6.22 -0.40
CA HIS A 111 -7.17 6.28 -0.44
C HIS A 111 -7.87 5.94 0.88
N ASN A 112 -7.18 5.30 1.83
CA ASN A 112 -7.81 4.79 3.06
C ASN A 112 -7.21 5.42 4.32
N ILE A 113 -7.82 6.53 4.77
CA ILE A 113 -7.36 7.29 5.96
C ILE A 113 -7.21 6.42 7.22
N PRO A 114 -8.17 5.53 7.57
CA PRO A 114 -8.01 4.70 8.77
C PRO A 114 -6.81 3.74 8.68
N ILE A 115 -6.58 3.16 7.49
CA ILE A 115 -5.44 2.27 7.26
C ILE A 115 -4.14 3.07 7.34
N ARG A 116 -4.09 4.25 6.74
CA ARG A 116 -2.93 5.14 6.81
C ARG A 116 -2.56 5.50 8.25
N ARG A 117 -3.54 5.81 9.10
CA ARG A 117 -3.35 6.05 10.53
C ARG A 117 -2.80 4.84 11.26
N PHE A 118 -3.35 3.67 10.99
CA PHE A 118 -2.85 2.41 11.54
C PHE A 118 -1.39 2.16 11.14
N MET A 119 -1.06 2.35 9.86
CA MET A 119 0.30 2.20 9.34
C MET A 119 1.31 3.18 9.94
N ALA A 120 0.94 4.46 10.07
CA ALA A 120 1.82 5.49 10.61
C ALA A 120 1.95 5.44 12.14
N GLY A 121 0.85 5.13 12.84
CA GLY A 121 0.74 5.15 14.30
C GLY A 121 1.07 3.81 14.95
N GLU A 122 0.22 2.80 14.73
CA GLU A 122 0.35 1.49 15.38
C GLU A 122 1.55 0.70 14.83
N LEU A 123 1.67 0.59 13.50
CA LEU A 123 2.79 -0.14 12.88
C LEU A 123 4.10 0.65 12.85
N ARG A 124 4.04 1.97 13.12
CA ARG A 124 5.20 2.89 13.11
C ARG A 124 6.07 2.78 11.84
N LEU A 125 5.44 2.53 10.69
CA LEU A 125 6.16 2.21 9.44
C LEU A 125 7.09 3.33 8.96
N LEU A 126 6.89 4.57 9.41
CA LEU A 126 7.74 5.70 9.03
C LEU A 126 9.23 5.43 9.31
N GLY A 127 9.55 4.77 10.43
CA GLY A 127 10.94 4.40 10.76
C GLY A 127 11.54 3.41 9.77
N ALA A 128 10.80 2.36 9.41
CA ALA A 128 11.22 1.39 8.41
C ALA A 128 11.41 2.04 7.03
N VAL A 129 10.49 2.91 6.62
CA VAL A 129 10.57 3.63 5.34
C VAL A 129 11.81 4.55 5.28
N PHE A 130 12.15 5.24 6.37
CA PHE A 130 13.39 6.04 6.45
C PHE A 130 14.66 5.19 6.35
N SER A 131 14.72 4.06 7.06
CA SER A 131 15.85 3.12 6.97
C SER A 131 16.05 2.64 5.53
N CYS A 132 14.96 2.36 4.83
CA CYS A 132 15.01 1.92 3.44
C CYS A 132 15.39 3.05 2.47
N LEU A 133 14.96 4.30 2.73
CA LEU A 133 15.44 5.46 1.96
C LEU A 133 16.96 5.60 2.09
N LYS A 134 17.49 5.47 3.31
CA LYS A 134 18.94 5.52 3.55
C LYS A 134 19.68 4.42 2.77
N ALA A 135 19.19 3.18 2.83
CA ALA A 135 19.77 2.07 2.07
C ALA A 135 19.70 2.31 0.56
N SER A 136 18.56 2.78 0.04
CA SER A 136 18.39 3.08 -1.39
C SER A 136 19.38 4.14 -1.90
N LEU A 137 19.68 5.16 -1.08
CA LEU A 137 20.65 6.20 -1.42
C LEU A 137 22.09 5.68 -1.36
N GLN A 138 22.42 4.87 -0.35
CA GLN A 138 23.75 4.30 -0.17
C GLN A 138 24.11 3.31 -1.27
N GLU A 139 23.16 2.46 -1.66
CA GLU A 139 23.36 1.37 -2.62
C GLU A 139 23.02 1.78 -4.07
N GLN A 140 22.56 3.02 -4.29
CA GLN A 140 22.17 3.54 -5.62
C GLN A 140 21.15 2.66 -6.35
N LEU A 141 20.10 2.23 -5.64
CA LEU A 141 19.11 1.24 -6.11
C LEU A 141 18.18 1.71 -7.25
N GLY A 142 18.48 2.86 -7.83
CA GLY A 142 17.78 3.43 -8.96
C GLY A 142 16.61 4.35 -8.58
N PRO A 143 16.20 5.22 -9.52
CA PRO A 143 15.23 6.28 -9.26
C PRO A 143 13.83 5.75 -8.94
N GLN A 144 13.41 4.62 -9.52
CA GLN A 144 12.07 4.09 -9.30
C GLN A 144 11.87 3.63 -7.85
N ASN A 145 12.85 2.94 -7.26
CA ASN A 145 12.81 2.53 -5.85
C ASN A 145 12.69 3.76 -4.93
N MET A 146 13.47 4.81 -5.21
CA MET A 146 13.42 6.06 -4.47
C MET A 146 12.05 6.76 -4.60
N ILE A 147 11.46 6.80 -5.80
CA ILE A 147 10.12 7.36 -6.03
C ILE A 147 9.06 6.63 -5.20
N ASP A 148 9.09 5.29 -5.20
CA ASP A 148 8.10 4.49 -4.46
C ASP A 148 8.24 4.69 -2.93
N ILE A 149 9.48 4.77 -2.42
CA ILE A 149 9.75 5.08 -1.01
C ILE A 149 9.26 6.49 -0.65
N LEU A 150 9.59 7.50 -1.46
CA LEU A 150 9.23 8.90 -1.19
C LEU A 150 7.71 9.12 -1.23
N ARG A 151 6.99 8.45 -2.14
CA ARG A 151 5.52 8.48 -2.19
C ARG A 151 4.89 7.96 -0.90
N LEU A 152 5.38 6.81 -0.42
CA LEU A 152 4.89 6.25 0.84
C LEU A 152 5.25 7.16 2.03
N LEU A 153 6.48 7.69 2.05
CA LEU A 153 6.93 8.63 3.09
C LEU A 153 6.04 9.87 3.16
N GLN A 154 5.73 10.46 2.01
CA GLN A 154 4.83 11.61 1.91
C GLN A 154 3.48 11.29 2.53
N VAL A 155 2.85 10.17 2.14
CA VAL A 155 1.53 9.79 2.64
C VAL A 155 1.53 9.53 4.15
N LEU A 156 2.53 8.81 4.67
CA LEU A 156 2.58 8.47 6.09
C LEU A 156 2.97 9.65 7.00
N SER A 157 3.79 10.58 6.49
CA SER A 157 4.24 11.75 7.26
C SER A 157 3.11 12.75 7.56
N TYR A 158 2.08 12.83 6.70
CA TYR A 158 0.91 13.68 6.96
C TYR A 158 0.22 13.34 8.28
N GLU A 159 0.14 12.06 8.68
CA GLU A 159 -0.51 11.69 9.95
C GLU A 159 0.28 12.15 11.18
N LYS A 160 1.62 12.18 11.12
CA LYS A 160 2.42 12.76 12.22
C LYS A 160 2.13 14.25 12.38
N MET A 161 1.96 14.98 11.27
CA MET A 161 1.67 16.42 11.34
C MET A 161 0.29 16.70 11.99
N TYR A 162 -0.71 15.85 11.78
CA TYR A 162 -1.99 15.97 12.47
C TYR A 162 -1.87 15.69 13.97
N HIS A 163 -1.10 14.67 14.40
CA HIS A 163 -0.93 14.39 15.84
C HIS A 163 -0.26 15.54 16.60
N TRP A 164 0.68 16.28 15.99
CA TRP A 164 1.25 17.50 16.60
C TRP A 164 0.22 18.64 16.72
N ASN A 165 -0.70 18.78 15.77
CA ASN A 165 -1.69 19.87 15.78
C ASN A 165 -2.90 19.61 16.68
N ILE A 166 -3.26 18.34 16.93
CA ILE A 166 -4.37 18.00 17.82
C ILE A 166 -3.92 17.95 19.29
N GLY A 167 -2.61 17.75 19.54
CA GLY A 167 -2.01 17.81 20.88
C GLY A 167 -1.82 19.22 21.45
N GLN A 168 -2.13 20.29 20.68
CA GLN A 168 -2.06 21.68 21.14
C GLN A 168 -3.42 22.39 21.27
N THR A 169 -4.54 21.72 21.01
CA THR A 169 -5.88 22.34 21.04
C THR A 169 -6.80 21.86 22.17
N THR A 170 -6.25 21.29 23.25
CA THR A 170 -7.01 21.00 24.48
C THR A 170 -6.29 21.51 25.71
N SER A 171 -6.22 22.84 25.82
CA SER A 171 -6.05 23.52 27.12
C SER A 171 -6.57 24.94 27.05
N TYR A 172 -7.90 25.05 27.12
CA TYR A 172 -8.56 26.17 27.77
C TYR A 172 -9.75 25.59 28.54
N HIS A 173 -9.54 25.44 29.85
CA HIS A 173 -10.60 25.39 30.86
C HIS A 173 -10.86 26.82 31.34
N PHE A 174 -12.15 27.08 31.62
CA PHE A 174 -12.81 28.30 32.11
C PHE A 174 -13.27 29.31 31.05
#